data_AF-A0A7K3ZLA1-F1
#
_entry.id   AF-A0A7K3ZLA1-F1
#
_cell.length_a   1.000
_cell.length_b   1.000
_cell.length_c   1.000
_cell.angle_alpha   90.00
_cell.angle_beta   90.00
_cell.angle_gamma   90.00
#
_symmetry.space_group_name_H-M   'P 1'
#
loop_
_entity.id
_entity.type
_entity.pdbx_description
1 polymer ?
#
loop_
_entity_poly.entity_id
_entity_poly.type
_entity_poly.pdbx_seq_one_letter_code
_entity_poly.pdbx_strand_id
1 'polypeptide(L)' 'NIYLRAKAAGLTAAKIIKRSNDAKELQLTAKQADVLADMIKQLEALPSEEDKFVEYCVKQYKDVPNFCMKNYGL' A
#
# COMPACT_ATOMS: atom_id res chain seq x y z
N ASN A 1 12.93 10.11 -4.44
CA ASN A 1 12.27 9.55 -3.25
C ASN A 1 11.76 8.15 -3.60
N ILE A 2 12.26 7.10 -2.92
CA ILE A 2 11.95 5.69 -3.26
C ILE A 2 10.56 5.29 -2.76
N TYR A 3 10.18 5.77 -1.59
CA TYR A 3 8.87 5.54 -0.99
C TYR A 3 7.73 6.11 -1.84
N LEU A 4 7.81 7.41 -2.16
CA LEU A 4 6.72 8.11 -2.87
C LEU A 4 6.46 7.53 -4.26
N ARG A 5 7.51 7.15 -5.00
CA ARG A 5 7.34 6.49 -6.31
C ARG A 5 6.68 5.11 -6.16
N ALA A 6 7.01 4.36 -5.11
CA ALA A 6 6.40 3.06 -4.84
C ALA A 6 4.93 3.20 -4.41
N LYS A 7 4.61 4.15 -3.53
CA LYS A 7 3.24 4.49 -3.13
C LYS A 7 2.39 4.87 -4.35
N ALA A 8 2.92 5.75 -5.21
CA ALA A 8 2.23 6.17 -6.43
C ALA A 8 2.00 4.99 -7.40
N ALA A 9 2.98 4.11 -7.57
CA ALA A 9 2.85 2.92 -8.41
C ALA A 9 1.78 1.96 -7.86
N GLY A 10 1.80 1.66 -6.56
CA GLY A 10 0.81 0.80 -5.92
C GLY A 10 -0.61 1.35 -6.04
N LEU A 11 -0.79 2.65 -5.79
CA LEU A 11 -2.09 3.31 -5.94
C LEU A 11 -2.56 3.33 -7.40
N THR A 12 -1.66 3.55 -8.35
CA THR A 12 -1.97 3.54 -9.78
C THR A 12 -2.42 2.15 -10.23
N ALA A 13 -1.71 1.09 -9.84
CA ALA A 13 -2.07 -0.28 -10.14
C ALA A 13 -3.46 -0.62 -9.59
N ALA A 14 -3.74 -0.30 -8.32
CA ALA A 14 -5.03 -0.54 -7.70
C ALA A 14 -6.17 0.20 -8.45
N LYS A 15 -5.93 1.45 -8.86
CA LYS A 15 -6.90 2.25 -9.64
C LYS A 15 -7.11 1.72 -11.06
N ILE A 16 -6.09 1.15 -11.70
CA ILE A 16 -6.24 0.48 -13.00
C ILE A 16 -7.18 -0.72 -12.86
N ILE A 17 -6.91 -1.60 -11.89
CA ILE A 17 -7.73 -2.80 -11.65
C ILE A 17 -9.18 -2.40 -11.34
N LYS A 18 -9.38 -1.38 -10.49
CA LYS A 18 -10.71 -0.88 -10.17
C LYS A 18 -11.45 -0.38 -11.41
N ARG A 19 -10.81 0.42 -12.26
CA ARG A 19 -11.39 0.92 -13.51
C ARG A 19 -11.78 -0.21 -14.46
N SER A 20 -10.91 -1.21 -14.64
CA SER A 20 -11.24 -2.37 -15.50
C SER A 20 -12.38 -3.20 -14.94
N ASN A 21 -12.51 -3.31 -13.62
CA ASN A 21 -13.66 -3.95 -12.99
C ASN A 21 -14.97 -3.16 -13.16
N ASP A 22 -14.92 -1.85 -12.98
CA ASP A 22 -16.06 -0.96 -13.18
C ASP A 22 -16.51 -0.93 -14.66
N ALA A 23 -15.55 -1.02 -15.59
CA ALA A 23 -15.78 -1.15 -17.02
C ALA A 23 -16.25 -2.55 -17.47
N LYS A 24 -16.33 -3.52 -16.53
CA LYS A 24 -16.66 -4.93 -16.78
C LYS A 24 -15.70 -5.67 -17.73
N GLU A 25 -14.49 -5.13 -17.92
CA GLU A 25 -13.40 -5.77 -18.67
C GLU A 25 -12.70 -6.84 -17.85
N LEU A 26 -12.70 -6.68 -16.52
CA LEU A 26 -12.15 -7.63 -15.56
C LEU A 26 -13.20 -7.92 -14.48
N GLN A 27 -13.73 -9.13 -14.42
CA GLN A 27 -14.71 -9.47 -13.38
C GLN A 27 -14.01 -9.88 -12.08
N LEU A 28 -14.12 -9.03 -11.06
CA LEU A 28 -13.76 -9.39 -9.69
C LEU A 28 -14.97 -10.01 -8.98
N THR A 29 -14.72 -10.94 -8.07
CA THR A 29 -15.72 -11.34 -7.08
C THR A 29 -16.02 -10.18 -6.13
N ALA A 30 -17.18 -10.20 -5.48
CA ALA A 30 -17.55 -9.16 -4.50
C ALA A 30 -16.46 -8.96 -3.43
N LYS A 31 -15.94 -10.05 -2.87
CA LYS A 31 -14.86 -10.00 -1.87
C LYS A 31 -13.57 -9.37 -2.42
N GLN A 32 -13.21 -9.64 -3.66
CA GLN A 32 -12.02 -9.04 -4.29
C GLN A 32 -12.22 -7.54 -4.53
N ALA A 33 -13.41 -7.11 -4.95
CA ALA A 33 -13.74 -5.71 -5.14
C ALA A 33 -13.70 -4.93 -3.81
N ASP A 34 -14.24 -5.53 -2.74
CA ASP A 34 -14.21 -4.94 -1.39
C ASP A 34 -12.77 -4.77 -0.88
N VAL A 35 -11.96 -5.84 -0.98
CA VAL A 35 -10.55 -5.79 -0.58
C VAL A 35 -9.78 -4.74 -1.40
N LEU A 36 -10.04 -4.65 -2.71
CA LEU A 36 -9.42 -3.63 -3.56
C LEU A 36 -9.78 -2.21 -3.13
N ALA A 37 -11.05 -1.96 -2.80
CA ALA A 37 -11.50 -0.66 -2.33
C ALA A 37 -10.83 -0.28 -0.99
N ASP A 38 -10.69 -1.25 -0.07
CA ASP A 38 -10.04 -1.02 1.20
C ASP A 38 -8.52 -0.83 1.06
N MET A 39 -7.86 -1.58 0.16
CA MET A 39 -6.45 -1.35 -0.17
C MET A 39 -6.20 0.05 -0.72
N ILE A 40 -7.07 0.56 -1.60
CA ILE A 40 -6.96 1.93 -2.12
C ILE A 40 -7.02 2.94 -0.98
N LYS A 41 -7.99 2.81 -0.06
CA LYS A 41 -8.11 3.70 1.12
C LYS A 41 -6.86 3.63 2.00
N GLN A 42 -6.35 2.43 2.26
CA GLN A 42 -5.15 2.24 3.06
C GLN A 42 -3.93 2.91 2.42
N LEU A 43 -3.74 2.74 1.11
CA LEU A 43 -2.64 3.36 0.36
C LEU A 43 -2.75 4.90 0.32
N GLU A 44 -3.96 5.44 0.21
CA GLU A 44 -4.21 6.89 0.24
C GLU A 44 -3.97 7.49 1.64
N ALA A 45 -4.29 6.73 2.70
CA ALA A 45 -4.09 7.14 4.08
C ALA A 45 -2.62 7.09 4.56
N LEU A 46 -1.72 6.43 3.81
CA LEU A 46 -0.30 6.42 4.17
C LEU A 46 0.29 7.85 4.17
N PRO A 47 1.29 8.13 5.01
CA PRO A 47 1.97 9.43 5.02
C PRO A 47 2.52 9.85 3.64
N SER A 48 2.71 11.14 3.42
CA SER A 48 3.41 11.64 2.21
C SER A 48 4.89 11.95 2.48
N GLU A 49 5.25 12.11 3.74
CA GLU A 49 6.64 12.26 4.17
C GLU A 49 7.25 10.89 4.43
N GLU A 50 8.44 10.64 3.88
CA GLU A 50 9.14 9.36 3.99
C GLU A 50 9.48 9.02 5.45
N ASP A 51 9.93 10.01 6.23
CA ASP A 51 10.27 9.81 7.65
C ASP A 51 9.06 9.34 8.47
N LYS A 52 7.90 9.99 8.29
CA LYS A 52 6.64 9.58 8.94
C LYS A 52 6.19 8.18 8.51
N PHE A 53 6.45 7.81 7.26
CA PHE A 53 6.14 6.45 6.79
C PHE A 53 7.08 5.41 7.43
N VAL A 54 8.37 5.71 7.55
CA VAL A 54 9.33 4.82 8.23
C VAL A 54 8.94 4.65 9.70
N GLU A 55 8.63 5.73 10.41
CA GLU A 55 8.15 5.68 11.81
C GLU A 55 6.88 4.84 11.94
N TYR A 56 5.91 5.04 11.04
CA TYR A 56 4.69 4.23 10.98
C TYR A 56 5.03 2.75 10.83
N CYS A 57 5.87 2.39 9.86
CA CYS A 57 6.26 1.00 9.61
C CYS A 57 7.02 0.37 10.78
N VAL A 58 7.98 1.09 11.37
CA VAL A 58 8.72 0.62 12.55
C VAL A 58 7.76 0.32 13.69
N LYS A 59 6.79 1.20 13.95
CA LYS A 59 5.79 0.98 15.00
C LYS A 59 4.90 -0.23 14.71
N GLN A 60 4.54 -0.48 13.45
CA GLN A 60 3.69 -1.61 13.06
C GLN A 60 4.45 -2.95 13.10
N TYR A 61 5.71 -2.96 12.71
CA TYR A 61 6.47 -4.20 12.50
C TYR A 61 7.49 -4.49 13.62
N LYS A 62 7.58 -3.66 14.65
CA LYS A 62 8.50 -3.86 15.80
C LYS A 62 8.39 -5.24 16.45
N ASP A 63 7.20 -5.83 16.45
CA ASP A 63 6.92 -7.10 17.12
C ASP A 63 7.08 -8.31 16.16
N VAL A 64 7.43 -8.06 14.90
CA VAL A 64 7.71 -9.13 13.93
C VAL A 64 9.03 -9.81 14.31
N PRO A 65 9.04 -11.14 14.51
CA PRO A 65 10.28 -11.85 14.81
C PRO A 65 11.36 -11.57 13.76
N ASN A 66 12.58 -11.31 14.21
CA ASN A 66 13.74 -10.97 13.37
C ASN A 66 13.68 -9.62 12.63
N PHE A 67 12.66 -8.79 12.86
CA PHE A 67 12.70 -7.41 12.37
C PHE A 67 13.77 -6.62 13.12
N CYS A 68 14.76 -6.11 12.39
CA CYS A 68 15.87 -5.34 12.93
C CYS A 68 16.18 -4.16 12.00
N MET A 69 16.01 -2.93 12.48
CA MET A 69 16.24 -1.71 11.69
C MET A 69 17.66 -1.63 11.12
N LYS A 70 18.65 -2.15 11.89
CA LYS A 70 20.07 -2.18 11.49
C LYS A 70 20.30 -2.91 10.16
N ASN A 71 19.46 -3.88 9.80
CA ASN A 71 19.57 -4.61 8.53
C ASN A 71 19.30 -3.72 7.30
N TYR A 72 18.66 -2.56 7.52
CA TYR A 72 18.26 -1.62 6.48
C TYR A 72 19.09 -0.33 6.51
N GLY A 73 20.13 -0.26 7.35
CA GLY A 73 20.93 0.96 7.55
C GLY A 73 20.19 2.06 8.30
N LEU A 74 19.15 1.68 9.07
CA LEU A 74 18.30 2.54 9.89
C LEU A 74 18.53 2.31 11.39
#